data_AF-A0A8H5AQ09-F1
#
_entry.id   AF-A0A8H5AQ09-F1
#
_cell.length_a   1.000
_cell.length_b   1.000
_cell.length_c   1.000
_cell.angle_alpha   90.00
_cell.angle_beta   90.00
_cell.angle_gamma   90.00
#
_symmetry.space_group_name_H-M   'P 1'
#
loop_
_entity.id
_entity.type
_entity.pdbx_description
1 polymer ?
#
loop_
_entity_poly.entity_id
_entity_poly.type
_entity_poly.pdbx_seq_one_letter_code
_entity_poly.pdbx_strand_id
1 'polypeptide(L)'
;EGFWEFTSTGYGIGSAAVNKSPITGIADTGTTLLLLPDDVNSAYYAKVSGARYSSSYGGYVFSCSATLPSFSFVVGGVTITIPGSYINYAPVQDGSTTCLGGIQPSDDIGINIFGDIALKAAFVVFDGGNQQVGWAKKTL
;
A
#
# COMPACT_ATOMS: atom_id res chain seq x y z
N GLU A 1 -9.65 -18.21 -8.79
CA GLU A 1 -8.18 -18.34 -8.69
C GLU A 1 -7.80 -18.91 -7.33
N GLY A 2 -6.54 -19.29 -7.12
CA GLY A 2 -6.05 -19.94 -5.89
C GLY A 2 -5.54 -18.98 -4.81
N PHE A 3 -5.74 -17.67 -4.98
CA PHE A 3 -5.25 -16.63 -4.08
C PHE A 3 -6.30 -16.20 -3.04
N TRP A 4 -5.82 -15.54 -1.99
CA TRP A 4 -6.64 -14.84 -1.01
C TRP A 4 -7.09 -13.47 -1.54
N GLU A 5 -7.97 -13.51 -2.54
CA GLU A 5 -8.53 -12.31 -3.18
C GLU A 5 -9.58 -11.65 -2.29
N PHE A 6 -9.58 -10.32 -2.27
CA PHE A 6 -10.61 -9.52 -1.61
C PHE A 6 -10.74 -8.15 -2.30
N THR A 7 -11.83 -7.45 -2.01
CA THR A 7 -12.06 -6.09 -2.50
C THR A 7 -12.01 -5.10 -1.33
N SER A 8 -11.04 -4.20 -1.37
CA SER A 8 -11.14 -2.95 -0.62
C SER A 8 -12.21 -2.07 -1.25
N THR A 9 -13.08 -1.47 -0.45
CA THR A 9 -14.20 -0.64 -0.91
C THR A 9 -13.83 0.83 -1.12
N GLY A 10 -12.62 1.23 -0.71
CA GLY A 10 -12.16 2.61 -0.79
C GLY A 10 -10.78 2.80 -0.19
N TYR A 11 -10.19 3.98 -0.42
CA TYR A 11 -8.92 4.37 0.18
C TYR A 11 -8.90 5.82 0.66
N GLY A 12 -7.90 6.18 1.47
CA GLY A 12 -7.68 7.53 1.97
C GLY A 12 -6.20 7.84 2.09
N ILE A 13 -5.82 9.11 1.90
CA ILE A 13 -4.43 9.56 1.96
C ILE A 13 -4.29 10.65 3.03
N GLY A 14 -3.42 10.41 4.01
CA GLY A 14 -3.26 11.28 5.18
C GLY A 14 -4.56 11.42 5.97
N SER A 15 -4.94 12.66 6.25
CA SER A 15 -6.18 13.01 6.95
C SER A 15 -7.39 13.20 6.02
N ALA A 16 -7.26 12.91 4.72
CA ALA A 16 -8.37 13.03 3.79
C ALA A 16 -9.46 11.98 4.07
N ALA A 17 -10.71 12.34 3.81
CA ALA A 17 -11.82 11.39 3.86
C ALA A 17 -11.60 10.24 2.87
N VAL A 18 -12.05 9.03 3.24
CA VAL A 18 -12.02 7.87 2.36
C VAL A 18 -12.90 8.11 1.14
N ASN A 19 -12.36 7.88 -0.06
CA ASN A 19 -13.14 7.85 -1.29
C ASN A 19 -13.72 6.45 -1.55
N LYS A 20 -14.87 6.38 -2.22
CA LYS A 20 -15.46 5.09 -2.66
C LYS A 20 -14.82 4.67 -3.98
N SER A 21 -13.61 4.15 -3.91
CA SER A 21 -12.84 3.65 -5.04
C SER A 21 -12.45 2.20 -4.78
N PRO A 22 -13.24 1.22 -5.26
CA PRO A 22 -12.96 -0.18 -5.01
C PRO A 22 -11.63 -0.62 -5.63
N ILE A 23 -10.86 -1.43 -4.90
CA ILE A 23 -9.60 -2.03 -5.36
C ILE A 23 -9.66 -3.52 -5.02
N THR A 24 -9.74 -4.36 -6.04
CA THR A 24 -9.65 -5.82 -5.89
C THR A 24 -8.21 -6.26 -6.00
N GLY A 25 -7.73 -7.04 -5.04
CA GLY A 25 -6.37 -7.56 -5.02
C GLY A 25 -6.23 -8.74 -4.08
N ILE A 26 -5.00 -9.21 -3.92
CA ILE A 26 -4.69 -10.38 -3.09
C ILE A 26 -4.00 -9.95 -1.79
N ALA A 27 -4.29 -10.66 -0.70
CA ALA A 27 -3.49 -10.61 0.51
C ALA A 27 -2.32 -11.60 0.38
N ASP A 28 -1.09 -11.09 0.30
CA ASP A 28 0.08 -11.91 -0.03
C ASP A 28 1.28 -11.59 0.88
N THR A 29 1.53 -12.47 1.84
CA THR A 29 2.68 -12.37 2.75
C THR A 29 4.03 -12.63 2.07
N GLY A 30 4.04 -13.08 0.81
CA GLY A 30 5.26 -13.28 0.02
C GLY A 30 5.72 -12.03 -0.73
N THR A 31 4.87 -10.99 -0.82
CA THR A 31 5.18 -9.74 -1.49
C THR A 31 5.48 -8.65 -0.47
N THR A 32 6.60 -7.96 -0.64
CA THR A 32 7.07 -6.94 0.31
C THR A 32 6.23 -5.66 0.28
N LEU A 33 5.90 -5.16 -0.92
CA LEU A 33 5.32 -3.84 -1.13
C LEU A 33 3.78 -3.89 -1.18
N LEU A 34 3.16 -2.71 -1.12
CA LEU A 34 1.75 -2.53 -1.47
C LEU A 34 1.67 -2.15 -2.95
N LEU A 35 1.19 -3.06 -3.79
CA LEU A 35 1.06 -2.85 -5.24
C LEU A 35 -0.38 -2.52 -5.58
N LEU A 36 -0.61 -1.34 -6.14
CA LEU A 36 -1.92 -0.75 -6.37
C LEU A 36 -1.99 -0.11 -7.76
N PRO A 37 -3.20 0.26 -8.25
CA PRO A 37 -3.33 0.87 -9.57
C PRO A 37 -2.56 2.18 -9.70
N ASP A 38 -2.20 2.53 -10.93
CA ASP A 38 -1.37 3.70 -11.25
C ASP A 38 -1.97 5.02 -10.75
N ASP A 39 -3.29 5.17 -10.82
CA ASP A 39 -4.02 6.36 -10.38
C ASP A 39 -3.97 6.53 -8.85
N VAL A 40 -4.07 5.44 -8.08
CA VAL A 40 -3.93 5.43 -6.62
C VAL A 40 -2.52 5.82 -6.20
N ASN A 41 -1.51 5.26 -6.88
CA ASN A 41 -0.11 5.62 -6.67
C ASN A 41 0.14 7.10 -6.95
N SER A 42 -0.32 7.58 -8.11
CA SER A 42 -0.20 8.97 -8.53
C SER A 42 -0.87 9.91 -7.51
N ALA A 43 -2.07 9.56 -7.03
CA ALA A 43 -2.78 10.33 -6.01
C ALA A 43 -2.03 10.38 -4.68
N TYR A 44 -1.43 9.27 -4.25
CA TYR A 44 -0.64 9.19 -3.02
C TYR A 44 0.62 10.07 -3.11
N TYR A 45 1.44 9.87 -4.14
CA TYR A 45 2.72 10.59 -4.27
C TYR A 45 2.55 12.06 -4.67
N ALA A 46 1.41 12.47 -5.23
CA ALA A 46 1.07 13.88 -5.38
C ALA A 46 0.97 14.63 -4.03
N LYS A 47 0.86 13.91 -2.90
CA LYS A 47 0.90 14.49 -1.54
C LYS A 47 2.31 14.56 -0.94
N VAL A 48 3.33 14.07 -1.64
CA VAL A 48 4.71 14.01 -1.16
C VAL A 48 5.57 14.93 -2.03
N SER A 49 6.04 16.04 -1.46
CA SER A 49 6.84 17.02 -2.21
C SER A 49 8.12 16.37 -2.77
N GLY A 50 8.35 16.53 -4.07
CA GLY A 50 9.50 15.98 -4.78
C GLY A 50 9.43 14.47 -5.06
N ALA A 51 8.34 13.79 -4.69
CA ALA A 51 8.15 12.40 -5.09
C ALA A 51 7.90 12.29 -6.60
N ARG A 52 8.46 11.25 -7.21
CA ARG A 52 8.32 10.97 -8.64
C ARG A 52 8.53 9.50 -8.94
N TYR A 53 7.96 9.02 -10.04
CA TYR A 53 8.38 7.74 -10.60
C TYR A 53 9.80 7.86 -11.19
N SER A 54 10.63 6.86 -10.97
CA SER A 54 11.99 6.79 -11.49
C SER A 54 12.16 5.47 -12.24
N SER A 55 12.21 5.54 -13.58
CA SER A 55 12.48 4.37 -14.42
C SER A 55 13.82 3.71 -14.10
N SER A 56 14.83 4.49 -13.70
CA SER A 56 16.13 3.96 -13.27
C SER A 56 16.06 3.11 -12.00
N TYR A 57 15.07 3.33 -11.14
CA TYR A 57 14.86 2.56 -9.91
C TYR A 57 13.62 1.65 -9.99
N GLY A 58 12.90 1.66 -11.12
CA GLY A 58 11.69 0.85 -11.32
C GLY A 58 10.53 1.19 -10.37
N GLY A 59 10.44 2.42 -9.87
CA GLY A 59 9.42 2.75 -8.87
C GLY A 59 9.35 4.22 -8.47
N TYR A 60 8.33 4.55 -7.67
CA TYR A 60 8.22 5.82 -6.98
C TYR A 60 9.31 5.99 -5.94
N VAL A 61 9.98 7.13 -6.03
CA VAL A 61 11.04 7.55 -5.13
C VAL A 61 10.76 8.95 -4.60
N PHE A 62 11.35 9.27 -3.44
CA PHE A 62 11.20 10.56 -2.77
C PHE A 62 12.43 10.84 -1.89
N SER A 63 12.55 12.04 -1.32
CA SER A 63 13.62 12.34 -0.36
C SER A 63 13.44 11.51 0.91
N CYS A 64 14.49 10.81 1.37
CA CYS A 64 14.44 10.05 2.62
C CYS A 64 14.07 10.89 3.86
N SER A 65 14.23 12.21 3.79
CA SER A 65 13.84 13.14 4.86
C SER A 65 12.36 13.54 4.84
N ALA A 66 11.61 13.14 3.81
CA ALA A 66 10.20 13.50 3.69
C ALA A 66 9.37 12.81 4.77
N THR A 67 8.41 13.55 5.34
CA THR A 67 7.34 12.98 6.15
C THR A 67 6.25 12.48 5.22
N LEU A 68 6.02 11.17 5.20
CA LEU A 68 4.99 10.55 4.36
C LEU A 68 3.61 10.60 5.00
N PRO A 69 2.54 10.87 4.22
CA PRO A 69 1.17 10.71 4.71
C PRO A 69 0.87 9.23 4.98
N SER A 70 -0.09 8.94 5.84
CA SER A 70 -0.64 7.58 5.95
C SER A 70 -1.41 7.18 4.69
N PHE A 71 -1.53 5.89 4.44
CA PHE A 71 -2.46 5.34 3.46
C PHE A 71 -3.49 4.47 4.16
N SER A 72 -4.77 4.63 3.85
CA SER A 72 -5.83 3.81 4.44
C SER A 72 -6.61 3.08 3.37
N PHE A 73 -7.09 1.88 3.66
CA PHE A 73 -7.99 1.09 2.82
C PHE A 73 -9.16 0.55 3.66
N VAL A 74 -10.28 0.22 3.03
CA VAL A 74 -11.52 -0.13 3.75
C VAL A 74 -12.02 -1.52 3.39
N VAL A 75 -12.09 -2.41 4.38
CA VAL A 75 -12.59 -3.78 4.22
C VAL A 75 -13.70 -4.02 5.24
N GLY A 76 -14.87 -4.50 4.79
CA GLY A 76 -15.98 -4.80 5.70
C GLY A 76 -16.47 -3.61 6.55
N GLY A 77 -16.34 -2.38 6.03
CA GLY A 77 -16.66 -1.15 6.77
C GLY A 77 -15.60 -0.71 7.79
N VAL A 78 -14.50 -1.47 7.95
CA VAL A 78 -13.37 -1.12 8.80
C VAL A 78 -12.28 -0.45 7.97
N THR A 79 -11.85 0.73 8.40
CA THR A 79 -10.67 1.39 7.83
C THR A 79 -9.40 0.87 8.48
N ILE A 80 -8.50 0.29 7.70
CA ILE A 80 -7.13 -0.04 8.09
C ILE A 80 -6.23 1.10 7.66
N THR A 81 -5.35 1.56 8.54
CA THR A 81 -4.44 2.68 8.28
C THR A 81 -2.99 2.24 8.39
N ILE A 82 -2.27 2.40 7.29
CA ILE A 82 -0.83 2.17 7.16
C ILE A 82 -0.11 3.49 7.52
N PRO A 83 0.74 3.50 8.56
CA PRO A 83 1.54 4.68 8.90
C PRO A 83 2.47 5.08 7.76
N GLY A 84 2.70 6.38 7.59
CA GLY A 84 3.68 6.87 6.61
C GLY A 84 5.09 6.29 6.82
N SER A 85 5.47 6.02 8.07
CA SER A 85 6.74 5.35 8.41
C SER A 85 6.85 3.94 7.84
N TYR A 86 5.74 3.23 7.65
CA TYR A 86 5.75 1.91 7.01
C TYR A 86 5.93 2.00 5.50
N ILE A 87 5.50 3.11 4.89
CA ILE A 87 5.56 3.35 3.45
C ILE A 87 6.94 3.87 3.02
N ASN A 88 7.77 4.34 3.95
CA ASN A 88 9.19 4.54 3.66
C ASN A 88 9.89 3.18 3.69
N TYR A 89 10.16 2.59 2.51
CA TYR A 89 10.71 1.25 2.42
C TYR A 89 12.19 1.24 2.80
N ALA A 90 13.04 1.89 1.99
CA ALA A 90 14.48 1.99 2.22
C ALA A 90 15.12 3.03 1.28
N PRO A 91 16.34 3.53 1.60
CA PRO A 91 17.19 4.19 0.62
C PRO A 91 17.41 3.31 -0.62
N VAL A 92 17.44 3.91 -1.82
CA VAL A 92 17.64 3.17 -3.09
C VAL A 92 19.02 2.52 -3.20
N GLN A 93 19.97 2.96 -2.36
CA GLN A 93 21.29 2.38 -2.13
C GLN A 93 21.83 2.93 -0.80
N ASP A 94 22.84 2.27 -0.23
CA ASP A 94 23.47 2.70 1.02
C ASP A 94 23.95 4.17 0.95
N GLY A 95 23.58 4.96 1.96
CA GLY A 95 23.91 6.37 2.06
C GLY A 95 23.11 7.30 1.13
N SER A 96 22.17 6.80 0.34
CA SER A 96 21.34 7.64 -0.53
C SER A 96 20.38 8.53 0.26
N THR A 97 20.19 9.76 -0.22
CA THR A 97 19.13 10.66 0.25
C THR A 97 17.81 10.45 -0.50
N THR A 98 17.77 9.50 -1.43
CA THR A 98 16.58 9.08 -2.18
C THR A 98 16.10 7.73 -1.64
N CYS A 99 14.83 7.65 -1.27
CA CYS A 99 14.20 6.45 -0.74
C CYS A 99 13.16 5.91 -1.72
N LEU A 100 13.05 4.59 -1.78
CA LEU A 100 12.00 3.89 -2.51
C LEU A 100 10.72 3.88 -1.67
N GLY A 101 9.60 4.09 -2.33
CA GLY A 101 8.28 4.02 -1.71
C GLY A 101 7.76 2.60 -1.55
N GLY A 102 7.03 2.39 -0.46
CA GLY A 102 6.37 1.14 -0.11
C GLY A 102 5.07 0.89 -0.87
N ILE A 103 4.54 1.91 -1.56
CA ILE A 103 3.40 1.81 -2.47
C ILE A 103 3.92 1.93 -3.90
N GLN A 104 3.61 0.96 -4.76
CA GLN A 104 4.10 0.93 -6.14
C GLN A 104 2.99 0.54 -7.13
N PRO A 105 3.13 0.88 -8.43
CA PRO A 105 2.16 0.53 -9.45
C PRO A 105 2.08 -0.98 -9.67
N SER A 106 0.87 -1.48 -9.95
CA SER A 106 0.59 -2.89 -10.27
C SER A 106 0.08 -3.12 -11.69
N ASP A 107 -0.15 -2.08 -12.48
CA ASP A 107 -0.83 -2.19 -13.78
C ASP A 107 -0.06 -3.09 -14.75
N ASP A 108 1.28 -3.00 -14.76
CA ASP A 108 2.16 -3.89 -15.56
C ASP A 108 2.18 -5.35 -15.06
N ILE A 109 1.79 -5.59 -13.80
CA ILE A 109 1.73 -6.92 -13.18
C ILE A 109 0.35 -7.56 -13.46
N GLY A 110 -0.70 -6.74 -13.63
CA GLY A 110 -2.07 -7.18 -13.89
C GLY A 110 -2.85 -7.65 -12.65
N ILE A 111 -2.27 -7.52 -11.44
CA ILE A 111 -2.93 -7.85 -10.19
C ILE A 111 -2.48 -6.92 -9.06
N ASN A 112 -3.43 -6.40 -8.28
CA ASN A 112 -3.13 -5.60 -7.09
C ASN A 112 -2.71 -6.53 -5.94
N ILE A 113 -1.67 -6.14 -5.19
CA ILE A 113 -1.09 -6.97 -4.14
C ILE A 113 -1.01 -6.19 -2.84
N PHE A 114 -1.79 -6.61 -1.86
CA PHE A 114 -1.69 -6.14 -0.47
C PHE A 114 -0.62 -6.96 0.25
N GLY A 115 0.63 -6.61 0.01
CA GLY A 115 1.80 -7.24 0.62
C GLY A 115 2.12 -6.74 2.03
N ASP A 116 3.34 -6.97 2.48
CA ASP A 116 3.77 -6.72 3.86
C ASP A 116 3.55 -5.29 4.32
N ILE A 117 3.69 -4.28 3.44
CA ILE A 117 3.37 -2.88 3.79
C ILE A 117 1.93 -2.72 4.31
N ALA A 118 0.97 -3.41 3.71
CA ALA A 118 -0.42 -3.41 4.17
C ALA A 118 -0.64 -4.40 5.33
N LEU A 119 -0.16 -5.64 5.18
CA LEU A 119 -0.40 -6.72 6.15
C LEU A 119 0.18 -6.39 7.52
N LYS A 120 1.37 -5.78 7.58
CA LYS A 120 2.01 -5.42 8.85
C LYS A 120 1.30 -4.28 9.58
N ALA A 121 0.36 -3.57 8.95
CA ALA A 121 -0.51 -2.57 9.59
C ALA A 121 -1.79 -3.15 10.21
N ALA A 122 -2.04 -4.45 10.04
CA ALA A 122 -3.23 -5.12 10.53
C ALA A 122 -2.92 -6.41 11.28
N PHE A 123 -3.95 -6.93 11.95
CA PHE A 123 -4.08 -8.37 12.21
C PHE A 123 -4.95 -8.96 11.11
N VAL A 124 -4.43 -10.00 10.43
CA VAL A 124 -5.04 -10.55 9.21
C VAL A 124 -5.37 -12.02 9.45
N VAL A 125 -6.61 -12.40 9.17
CA VAL A 125 -7.12 -13.76 9.31
C VAL A 125 -7.34 -14.35 7.94
N PHE A 126 -6.67 -15.47 7.66
CA PHE A 126 -6.87 -16.28 6.46
C PHE A 126 -7.79 -17.46 6.83
N ASP A 127 -9.08 -17.32 6.56
CA ASP A 127 -10.10 -18.29 6.95
C ASP A 127 -10.34 -19.29 5.80
N GLY A 128 -9.67 -20.44 5.90
CA GLY A 128 -9.76 -21.52 4.90
C GLY A 128 -11.10 -22.25 4.90
N GLY A 129 -11.89 -22.16 5.98
CA GLY A 129 -13.21 -22.79 6.06
C GLY A 129 -14.25 -22.01 5.26
N ASN A 130 -14.21 -20.68 5.34
CA ASN A 130 -15.15 -19.80 4.64
C ASN A 130 -14.57 -19.14 3.38
N GLN A 131 -13.30 -19.41 3.04
CA GLN A 131 -12.60 -18.84 1.88
C GLN A 131 -12.62 -17.31 1.88
N GLN A 132 -12.26 -16.70 3.02
CA GLN A 132 -12.31 -15.25 3.20
C GLN A 132 -11.08 -14.71 3.93
N VAL A 133 -10.83 -13.41 3.78
CA VAL A 133 -9.79 -12.68 4.50
C VAL A 133 -10.41 -11.68 5.47
N GLY A 134 -10.09 -11.82 6.75
CA GLY A 134 -10.51 -10.89 7.81
C GLY A 134 -9.41 -9.88 8.14
N TRP A 135 -9.79 -8.63 8.37
CA TRP A 135 -8.86 -7.55 8.72
C TRP A 135 -9.30 -6.87 10.01
N ALA A 136 -8.37 -6.70 10.94
CA ALA A 136 -8.58 -5.95 12.17
C ALA A 136 -7.47 -4.92 12.38
N LYS A 137 -7.85 -3.77 12.95
CA LYS A 137 -6.89 -2.79 13.45
C LYS A 137 -6.05 -3.42 14.56
N LYS A 138 -4.77 -3.07 14.63
CA LYS A 138 -3.90 -3.37 15.76
C LYS A 138 -3.19 -2.10 16.24
N THR A 139 -2.50 -2.22 17.37
CA THR A 139 -1.60 -1.15 17.84
C THR A 139 -0.39 -1.12 16.91
N LEU A 140 -0.02 0.09 16.46
CA LEU A 140 1.04 0.35 15.48
C LEU A 140 2.25 0.99 16.14
#